data_AF-A0AA43Q5R8-F1
#
_entry.id   AF-A0AA43Q5R8-F1
#
_cell.length_a   1.000
_cell.length_b   1.000
_cell.length_c   1.000
_cell.angle_alpha   90.00
_cell.angle_beta   90.00
_cell.angle_gamma   90.00
#
_symmetry.space_group_name_H-M   'P 1'
#
loop_
_entity.id
_entity.type
_entity.pdbx_description
1 polymer ?
#
loop_
_entity_poly.entity_id
_entity_poly.type
_entity_poly.pdbx_seq_one_letter_code
_entity_poly.pdbx_strand_id
1 'polypeptide(L)'
;MRYLIRYSMNRTHNLKNTSQLAHQEVSRKIAIHEAGHAAAIYLGNQQKGLPPVFFQIFIKPLINDVQSSAFLGNPSDHYIAKVEGGRLIHTLPSSLDEATKEFSTAQKHAYQHAFEADIINLLAGPLAEARYVALRDNEPINSELVNVNALQYYGGSSDLEIVNEYLECFIDSDELRERKMTELFLAAFNFVSERPNWLAITALADFILANEENIIECNEIIDVIDSGVRRMATSQSIASFG
;
A
#
# COMPACT_ATOMS: atom_id res chain seq x y z
N MET A 1 -2.84 28.31 59.82
CA MET A 1 -2.39 28.53 58.43
C MET A 1 -2.26 27.18 57.75
N ARG A 2 -3.17 26.84 56.83
CA ARG A 2 -3.19 25.59 56.06
C ARG A 2 -2.46 25.82 54.73
N TYR A 3 -1.45 25.03 54.42
CA TYR A 3 -0.97 24.87 53.05
C TYR A 3 -1.51 23.55 52.50
N LEU A 4 -2.41 23.64 51.52
CA LEU A 4 -2.86 22.53 50.68
C LEU A 4 -2.16 22.69 49.34
N ILE A 5 -1.13 21.88 49.09
CA ILE A 5 -0.51 21.78 47.76
C ILE A 5 -1.47 20.97 46.89
N ARG A 6 -2.19 21.63 45.98
CA ARG A 6 -2.88 20.97 44.87
C ARG A 6 -1.82 20.51 43.88
N TYR A 7 -1.52 19.22 43.86
CA TYR A 7 -0.96 18.60 42.65
C TYR A 7 -2.07 18.56 41.59
N SER A 8 -2.01 19.48 40.63
CA SER A 8 -2.79 19.37 39.39
C SER A 8 -1.99 18.50 38.43
N MET A 9 -2.32 17.21 38.34
CA MET A 9 -1.82 16.36 37.26
C MET A 9 -2.44 16.83 35.95
N ASN A 10 -1.57 17.23 35.03
CA ASN A 10 -1.85 17.81 33.72
C ASN A 10 -2.41 16.76 32.74
N ARG A 11 -3.59 16.19 33.05
CA ARG A 11 -4.23 15.10 32.29
C ARG A 11 -4.56 15.48 30.84
N THR A 12 -4.84 16.75 30.57
CA THR A 12 -5.16 17.28 29.24
C THR A 12 -3.97 17.30 28.28
N HIS A 13 -2.74 17.49 28.79
CA HIS A 13 -1.54 17.49 27.94
C HIS A 13 -1.15 16.08 27.49
N ASN A 14 -1.43 15.07 28.34
CA ASN A 14 -1.14 13.67 28.05
C ASN A 14 -2.14 13.10 27.01
N LEU A 15 -3.42 13.47 27.11
CA LEU A 15 -4.46 13.08 26.14
C LEU A 15 -4.21 13.63 24.73
N LYS A 16 -3.76 14.90 24.62
CA LYS A 16 -3.42 15.52 23.33
C LYS A 16 -2.21 14.87 22.67
N ASN A 17 -1.20 14.50 23.45
CA ASN A 17 -0.03 13.80 22.93
C ASN A 17 -0.39 12.38 22.46
N THR A 18 -1.27 11.66 23.18
CA THR A 18 -1.73 10.33 22.77
C THR A 18 -2.58 10.37 21.50
N SER A 19 -3.44 11.39 21.33
CA SER A 19 -4.23 11.53 20.10
C SER A 19 -3.34 11.85 18.91
N GLN A 20 -2.37 12.77 19.06
CA GLN A 20 -1.47 13.15 17.97
C GLN A 20 -0.58 11.99 17.51
N LEU A 21 -0.03 11.22 18.45
CA LEU A 21 0.75 10.02 18.13
C LEU A 21 -0.09 8.95 17.44
N ALA A 22 -1.33 8.74 17.89
CA ALA A 22 -2.26 7.82 17.22
C ALA A 22 -2.59 8.28 15.78
N HIS A 23 -2.70 9.59 15.54
CA HIS A 23 -2.99 10.10 14.21
C HIS A 23 -1.81 9.97 13.24
N GLN A 24 -0.59 10.25 13.70
CA GLN A 24 0.63 10.06 12.91
C GLN A 24 0.77 8.59 12.50
N GLU A 25 0.41 7.68 13.40
CA GLU A 25 0.48 6.25 13.14
C GLU A 25 -0.53 5.79 12.07
N VAL A 26 -1.79 6.25 12.15
CA VAL A 26 -2.80 5.95 11.12
C VAL A 26 -2.36 6.50 9.76
N SER A 27 -1.88 7.74 9.72
CA SER A 27 -1.37 8.38 8.50
C SER A 27 -0.20 7.59 7.89
N ARG A 28 0.74 7.14 8.74
CA ARG A 28 1.88 6.34 8.31
C ARG A 28 1.46 5.00 7.72
N LYS A 29 0.51 4.31 8.34
CA LYS A 29 -0.05 3.05 7.82
C LYS A 29 -0.67 3.25 6.44
N ILE A 30 -1.51 4.27 6.28
CA ILE A 30 -2.13 4.61 4.98
C ILE A 30 -1.06 4.94 3.93
N ALA A 31 -0.08 5.79 4.24
CA ALA A 31 0.98 6.10 3.29
C ALA A 31 1.79 4.86 2.86
N ILE A 32 2.07 3.94 3.78
CA ILE A 32 2.76 2.69 3.46
C ILE A 32 1.88 1.79 2.59
N HIS A 33 0.59 1.69 2.89
CA HIS A 33 -0.38 0.93 2.12
C HIS A 33 -0.44 1.44 0.67
N GLU A 34 -0.65 2.74 0.47
CA GLU A 34 -0.70 3.34 -0.86
C GLU A 34 0.64 3.26 -1.61
N ALA A 35 1.76 3.45 -0.91
CA ALA A 35 3.09 3.28 -1.48
C ALA A 35 3.35 1.83 -1.92
N GLY A 36 2.79 0.84 -1.21
CA GLY A 36 2.83 -0.57 -1.58
C GLY A 36 2.20 -0.84 -2.93
N HIS A 37 0.98 -0.33 -3.14
CA HIS A 37 0.30 -0.41 -4.44
C HIS A 37 1.11 0.28 -5.55
N ALA A 38 1.47 1.54 -5.35
CA ALA A 38 2.20 2.35 -6.33
C ALA A 38 3.53 1.70 -6.74
N ALA A 39 4.29 1.17 -5.78
CA ALA A 39 5.54 0.47 -6.05
C ALA A 39 5.30 -0.81 -6.86
N ALA A 40 4.26 -1.59 -6.57
CA ALA A 40 3.94 -2.79 -7.33
C ALA A 40 3.48 -2.46 -8.77
N ILE A 41 2.63 -1.45 -8.94
CA ILE A 41 2.18 -0.96 -10.24
C ILE A 41 3.35 -0.51 -11.12
N TYR A 42 4.36 0.15 -10.54
CA TYR A 42 5.52 0.59 -11.32
C TYR A 42 6.60 -0.48 -11.42
N LEU A 43 7.26 -0.84 -10.31
CA LEU A 43 8.39 -1.77 -10.30
C LEU A 43 7.96 -3.20 -10.60
N GLY A 44 6.85 -3.65 -10.00
CA GLY A 44 6.36 -5.02 -10.17
C GLY A 44 5.97 -5.32 -11.62
N ASN A 45 5.28 -4.38 -12.27
CA ASN A 45 4.95 -4.49 -13.69
C ASN A 45 6.20 -4.45 -14.58
N GLN A 46 7.16 -3.56 -14.30
CA GLN A 46 8.44 -3.53 -15.02
C GLN A 46 9.22 -4.85 -14.90
N GLN A 47 9.31 -5.43 -13.70
CA GLN A 47 9.98 -6.72 -13.47
C GLN A 47 9.34 -7.88 -14.26
N LYS A 48 8.04 -7.79 -14.54
CA LYS A 48 7.28 -8.76 -15.33
C LYS A 48 7.27 -8.45 -16.84
N GLY A 49 7.88 -7.35 -17.27
CA GLY A 49 7.86 -6.92 -18.68
C GLY A 49 6.47 -6.49 -19.17
N LEU A 50 5.62 -6.01 -18.27
CA LEU A 50 4.26 -5.56 -18.58
C LEU A 50 4.26 -4.11 -19.09
N PRO A 51 3.25 -3.71 -19.88
CA PRO A 51 3.17 -2.35 -20.37
C PRO A 51 3.02 -1.34 -19.22
N PRO A 52 3.57 -0.13 -19.36
CA PRO A 52 3.37 0.93 -18.37
C PRO A 52 1.91 1.36 -18.33
N VAL A 53 1.43 1.68 -17.14
CA VAL A 53 0.07 2.16 -16.88
C VAL A 53 0.12 3.50 -16.15
N PHE A 54 -0.87 4.34 -16.38
CA PHE A 54 -1.00 5.61 -15.68
C PHE A 54 -1.69 5.41 -14.33
N PHE A 55 -1.17 6.07 -13.29
CA PHE A 55 -1.74 6.12 -11.95
C PHE A 55 -1.26 7.38 -11.22
N GLN A 56 -1.95 7.76 -10.15
CA GLN A 56 -1.60 8.92 -9.32
C GLN A 56 -2.08 8.68 -7.89
N ILE A 57 -1.57 9.46 -6.93
CA ILE A 57 -2.00 9.39 -5.53
C ILE A 57 -2.77 10.66 -5.19
N PHE A 58 -4.02 10.51 -4.77
CA PHE A 58 -4.79 11.61 -4.21
C PHE A 58 -4.61 11.65 -2.71
N ILE A 59 -4.29 12.81 -2.17
CA ILE A 59 -4.23 13.11 -0.74
C ILE A 59 -5.38 14.05 -0.42
N LYS A 60 -6.36 13.57 0.37
CA LYS A 60 -7.50 14.39 0.80
C LYS A 60 -7.40 14.69 2.28
N PRO A 61 -7.36 15.96 2.71
CA PRO A 61 -7.54 16.29 4.12
C PRO A 61 -8.97 15.93 4.54
N LEU A 62 -9.11 15.19 5.63
CA LEU A 62 -10.39 14.93 6.27
C LEU A 62 -10.83 16.24 6.92
N ILE A 63 -11.72 16.96 6.23
CA ILE A 63 -12.42 18.08 6.85
C ILE A 63 -13.43 17.45 7.81
N ASN A 64 -13.18 17.54 9.11
CA ASN A 64 -14.18 17.20 10.12
C ASN A 64 -15.35 18.18 9.97
N ASP A 65 -16.44 17.75 9.33
CA ASP A 65 -17.67 18.52 9.14
C ASP A 65 -18.52 18.56 10.42
N VAL A 66 -17.92 19.06 11.51
CA VAL A 66 -18.61 19.34 12.76
C VAL A 66 -18.26 20.76 13.18
N GLN A 67 -19.29 21.60 13.28
CA GLN A 67 -19.31 23.02 13.69
C GLN A 67 -18.76 23.30 15.11
N SER A 68 -17.62 22.72 15.50
CA SER A 68 -17.09 22.76 16.86
C SER A 68 -15.58 22.98 16.87
N SER A 69 -15.09 24.09 16.31
CA SER A 69 -13.74 24.57 16.61
C SER A 69 -13.55 26.07 16.37
N ALA A 70 -14.50 26.89 16.84
CA ALA A 70 -14.07 28.17 17.38
C ALA A 70 -13.28 27.84 18.66
N PHE A 71 -12.02 28.25 18.72
CA PHE A 71 -11.07 28.07 19.83
C PHE A 71 -10.23 26.76 19.82
N LEU A 72 -8.98 26.92 19.34
CA LEU A 72 -7.75 26.17 19.67
C LEU A 72 -7.38 24.95 18.78
N GLY A 73 -6.36 25.15 17.93
CA GLY A 73 -5.47 24.10 17.40
C GLY A 73 -5.46 24.00 15.88
N ASN A 74 -4.26 23.89 15.28
CA ASN A 74 -4.05 23.76 13.83
C ASN A 74 -4.89 22.63 13.21
N PRO A 75 -5.28 22.74 11.93
CA PRO A 75 -5.96 21.68 11.19
C PRO A 75 -4.95 20.60 10.83
N SER A 76 -4.50 19.85 11.82
CA SER A 76 -3.67 18.68 11.63
C SER A 76 -4.54 17.43 11.80
N ASP A 77 -4.28 16.45 10.93
CA ASP A 77 -4.17 15.04 11.32
C ASP A 77 -5.23 14.06 10.84
N HIS A 78 -5.88 14.30 9.71
CA HIS A 78 -6.43 13.18 8.96
C HIS A 78 -6.24 13.45 7.47
N TYR A 79 -5.50 12.59 6.76
CA TYR A 79 -5.55 12.54 5.31
C TYR A 79 -5.87 11.12 4.85
N ILE A 80 -6.69 11.02 3.82
CA ILE A 80 -6.86 9.80 3.05
C ILE A 80 -5.92 9.95 1.85
N ALA A 81 -4.85 9.15 1.80
CA ALA A 81 -4.14 8.93 0.55
C ALA A 81 -4.81 7.76 -0.17
N LYS A 82 -4.90 7.82 -1.50
CA LYS A 82 -5.42 6.74 -2.31
C LYS A 82 -4.78 6.73 -3.70
N VAL A 83 -4.28 5.58 -4.13
CA VAL A 83 -3.88 5.33 -5.51
C VAL A 83 -5.13 5.25 -6.40
N GLU A 84 -5.15 6.03 -7.47
CA GLU A 84 -6.17 5.99 -8.52
C GLU A 84 -5.52 5.61 -9.86
N GLY A 85 -6.17 4.73 -10.63
CA GLY A 85 -5.63 4.18 -11.87
C GLY A 85 -4.80 2.92 -11.65
N GLY A 86 -3.80 2.69 -12.51
CA GLY A 86 -2.77 1.65 -12.32
C GLY A 86 -3.16 0.20 -12.64
N ARG A 87 -4.39 -0.04 -13.11
CA ARG A 87 -4.84 -1.36 -13.56
C ARG A 87 -4.47 -1.61 -15.02
N LEU A 88 -4.03 -2.82 -15.32
CA LEU A 88 -3.83 -3.33 -16.68
C LEU A 88 -5.16 -3.79 -17.30
N ILE A 89 -6.08 -4.29 -16.46
CA ILE A 89 -7.44 -4.70 -16.82
C ILE A 89 -8.43 -3.62 -16.35
N HIS A 90 -8.82 -2.74 -17.27
CA HIS A 90 -9.70 -1.61 -16.97
C HIS A 90 -11.16 -2.00 -16.71
N THR A 91 -11.61 -3.11 -17.28
CA THR A 91 -12.99 -3.59 -17.13
C THR A 91 -12.96 -5.10 -17.00
N LEU A 92 -13.48 -5.61 -15.89
CA LEU A 92 -13.57 -7.05 -15.67
C LEU A 92 -14.61 -7.65 -16.61
N PRO A 93 -14.26 -8.67 -17.40
CA PRO A 93 -15.21 -9.37 -18.22
C PRO A 93 -16.09 -10.29 -17.37
N SER A 94 -17.22 -10.73 -17.92
CA SER A 94 -18.06 -11.79 -17.36
C SER A 94 -17.31 -13.11 -17.16
N SER A 95 -16.39 -13.44 -18.07
CA SER A 95 -15.46 -14.56 -17.92
C SER A 95 -14.20 -14.35 -18.76
N LEU A 96 -13.09 -15.00 -18.37
CA LEU A 96 -11.86 -15.03 -19.16
C LEU A 96 -12.07 -15.65 -20.55
N ASP A 97 -12.84 -16.74 -20.62
CA ASP A 97 -13.08 -17.46 -21.88
C ASP A 97 -13.83 -16.59 -22.89
N GLU A 98 -14.77 -15.78 -22.43
CA GLU A 98 -15.46 -14.81 -23.26
C GLU A 98 -14.53 -13.68 -23.71
N ALA A 99 -13.78 -13.08 -22.77
CA ALA A 99 -12.86 -11.98 -23.07
C ALA A 99 -11.74 -12.36 -24.03
N THR A 100 -11.33 -13.63 -24.00
CA THR A 100 -10.18 -14.12 -24.76
C THR A 100 -10.56 -15.05 -25.91
N LYS A 101 -11.85 -15.15 -26.26
CA LYS A 101 -12.35 -16.09 -27.29
C LYS A 101 -11.62 -15.98 -28.62
N GLU A 102 -11.29 -14.75 -29.03
CA GLU A 102 -10.63 -14.45 -30.32
C GLU A 102 -9.11 -14.29 -30.19
N PHE A 103 -8.57 -14.46 -28.98
CA PHE A 103 -7.14 -14.28 -28.73
C PHE A 103 -6.35 -15.50 -29.19
N SER A 104 -5.22 -15.25 -29.84
CA SER A 104 -4.16 -16.25 -29.99
C SER A 104 -3.65 -16.74 -28.62
N THR A 105 -3.00 -17.89 -28.59
CA THR A 105 -2.42 -18.43 -27.34
C THR A 105 -1.49 -17.44 -26.64
N ALA A 106 -0.67 -16.69 -27.39
CA ALA A 106 0.22 -15.68 -26.82
C ALA A 106 -0.55 -14.52 -26.19
N GLN A 107 -1.64 -14.06 -26.83
CA GLN A 107 -2.49 -13.01 -26.29
C GLN A 107 -3.26 -13.46 -25.05
N LYS A 108 -3.74 -14.71 -25.02
CA LYS A 108 -4.36 -15.31 -23.82
C LYS A 108 -3.41 -15.29 -22.63
N HIS A 109 -2.18 -15.72 -22.87
CA HIS A 109 -1.13 -15.73 -21.85
C HIS A 109 -0.76 -14.31 -21.38
N ALA A 110 -0.62 -13.36 -22.30
CA ALA A 110 -0.36 -11.96 -21.95
C ALA A 110 -1.51 -11.34 -21.14
N TYR A 111 -2.76 -11.64 -21.50
CA TYR A 111 -3.94 -11.18 -20.78
C TYR A 111 -4.00 -11.78 -19.36
N GLN A 112 -3.73 -13.07 -19.23
CA GLN A 112 -3.61 -13.72 -17.92
C GLN A 112 -2.50 -13.10 -17.07
N HIS A 113 -1.34 -12.83 -17.65
CA HIS A 113 -0.24 -12.17 -16.94
C HIS A 113 -0.61 -10.77 -16.42
N ALA A 114 -1.33 -10.00 -17.22
CA ALA A 114 -1.86 -8.70 -16.81
C ALA A 114 -2.84 -8.84 -15.64
N PHE A 115 -3.72 -9.83 -15.71
CA PHE A 115 -4.72 -10.15 -14.69
C PHE A 115 -4.07 -10.53 -13.34
N GLU A 116 -3.11 -11.45 -13.37
CA GLU A 116 -2.35 -11.88 -12.20
C GLU A 116 -1.51 -10.73 -11.62
N ALA A 117 -0.98 -9.85 -12.47
CA ALA A 117 -0.24 -8.68 -12.02
C ALA A 117 -1.13 -7.65 -11.31
N ASP A 118 -2.34 -7.39 -11.80
CA ASP A 118 -3.29 -6.51 -11.11
C ASP A 118 -3.65 -7.03 -9.72
N ILE A 119 -3.86 -8.35 -9.56
CA ILE A 119 -4.08 -8.97 -8.24
C ILE A 119 -2.87 -8.76 -7.32
N ILE A 120 -1.65 -9.00 -7.83
CA ILE A 120 -0.43 -8.78 -7.03
C ILE A 120 -0.29 -7.30 -6.63
N ASN A 121 -0.62 -6.38 -7.53
CA ASN A 121 -0.57 -4.94 -7.27
C ASN A 121 -1.58 -4.54 -6.19
N LEU A 122 -2.78 -5.15 -6.18
CA LEU A 122 -3.78 -4.96 -5.12
C LEU A 122 -3.31 -5.57 -3.78
N LEU A 123 -2.63 -6.71 -3.77
CA LEU A 123 -2.18 -7.32 -2.51
C LEU A 123 -0.97 -6.62 -1.90
N ALA A 124 -0.19 -5.89 -2.70
CA ALA A 124 1.03 -5.23 -2.25
C ALA A 124 0.77 -4.16 -1.17
N GLY A 125 -0.34 -3.42 -1.24
CA GLY A 125 -0.71 -2.40 -0.26
C GLY A 125 -0.91 -2.96 1.16
N PRO A 126 -1.88 -3.87 1.39
CA PRO A 126 -2.10 -4.45 2.70
C PRO A 126 -0.92 -5.28 3.22
N LEU A 127 -0.14 -5.91 2.33
CA LEU A 127 1.11 -6.59 2.73
C LEU A 127 2.19 -5.61 3.19
N ALA A 128 2.32 -4.45 2.54
CA ALA A 128 3.24 -3.40 2.96
C ALA A 128 2.85 -2.85 4.34
N GLU A 129 1.57 -2.62 4.59
CA GLU A 129 1.08 -2.21 5.90
C GLU A 129 1.33 -3.29 6.96
N ALA A 130 1.03 -4.56 6.67
CA ALA A 130 1.30 -5.68 7.57
C ALA A 130 2.78 -5.76 7.96
N ARG A 131 3.67 -5.61 6.98
CA ARG A 131 5.13 -5.57 7.20
C ARG A 131 5.55 -4.39 8.06
N TYR A 132 5.01 -3.20 7.80
CA TYR A 132 5.30 -2.02 8.62
C TYR A 132 4.91 -2.25 10.08
N VAL A 133 3.70 -2.77 10.34
CA VAL A 133 3.22 -3.06 11.70
C VAL A 133 4.12 -4.06 12.40
N ALA A 134 4.46 -5.17 11.75
CA ALA A 134 5.35 -6.18 12.34
C ALA A 134 6.74 -5.60 12.67
N LEU A 135 7.34 -4.82 11.76
CA LEU A 135 8.64 -4.18 11.99
C LEU A 135 8.60 -3.16 13.14
N ARG A 136 7.52 -2.37 13.24
CA ARG A 136 7.31 -1.40 14.31
C ARG A 136 7.20 -2.09 15.67
N ASP A 137 6.50 -3.21 15.73
CA ASP A 137 6.27 -3.97 16.95
C ASP A 137 7.41 -4.94 17.28
N ASN A 138 8.46 -4.95 16.45
CA ASN A 138 9.61 -5.87 16.54
C ASN A 138 9.16 -7.35 16.53
N GLU A 139 8.14 -7.64 15.73
CA GLU A 139 7.60 -8.97 15.48
C GLU A 139 8.11 -9.53 14.14
N PRO A 140 8.37 -10.85 14.07
CA PRO A 140 8.69 -11.47 12.80
C PRO A 140 7.47 -11.47 11.88
N ILE A 141 7.66 -11.13 10.60
CA ILE A 141 6.66 -11.33 9.56
C ILE A 141 7.09 -12.45 8.62
N ASN A 142 6.21 -13.42 8.41
CA ASN A 142 6.36 -14.45 7.38
C ASN A 142 4.99 -14.82 6.81
N SER A 143 4.98 -15.45 5.64
CA SER A 143 3.77 -15.83 4.91
C SER A 143 2.96 -16.95 5.58
N GLU A 144 3.49 -17.60 6.61
CA GLU A 144 2.76 -18.60 7.42
C GLU A 144 2.01 -17.93 8.58
N LEU A 145 2.51 -16.80 9.08
CA LEU A 145 1.92 -16.00 10.15
C LEU A 145 0.88 -15.01 9.63
N VAL A 146 1.11 -14.43 8.46
CA VAL A 146 0.14 -13.58 7.75
C VAL A 146 -0.46 -14.39 6.62
N ASN A 147 -1.71 -14.82 6.78
CA ASN A 147 -2.48 -15.43 5.70
C ASN A 147 -3.31 -14.37 4.95
N VAL A 148 -3.88 -14.75 3.80
CA VAL A 148 -4.71 -13.87 2.96
C VAL A 148 -5.82 -13.17 3.76
N ASN A 149 -6.52 -13.92 4.63
CA ASN A 149 -7.61 -13.37 5.43
C ASN A 149 -7.14 -12.36 6.49
N ALA A 150 -5.87 -12.42 6.91
CA ALA A 150 -5.33 -11.45 7.85
C ALA A 150 -5.17 -10.05 7.22
N LEU A 151 -5.08 -9.95 5.89
CA LEU A 151 -4.90 -8.68 5.18
C LEU A 151 -6.07 -7.70 5.39
N GLN A 152 -7.27 -8.19 5.72
CA GLN A 152 -8.41 -7.33 6.08
C GLN A 152 -8.13 -6.43 7.30
N TYR A 153 -7.20 -6.82 8.18
CA TYR A 153 -6.80 -6.04 9.35
C TYR A 153 -5.70 -5.01 9.04
N TYR A 154 -5.24 -4.95 7.80
CA TYR A 154 -4.17 -4.06 7.31
C TYR A 154 -4.65 -3.22 6.12
N GLY A 155 -5.88 -2.71 6.21
CA GLY A 155 -6.51 -1.89 5.15
C GLY A 155 -7.03 -2.69 3.96
N GLY A 156 -6.72 -3.99 3.85
CA GLY A 156 -6.92 -4.79 2.65
C GLY A 156 -8.35 -5.26 2.37
N SER A 157 -9.37 -4.88 3.14
CA SER A 157 -10.74 -5.37 2.93
C SER A 157 -11.26 -5.03 1.52
N SER A 158 -11.12 -3.77 1.08
CA SER A 158 -11.57 -3.37 -0.26
C SER A 158 -10.71 -4.00 -1.36
N ASP A 159 -9.41 -4.17 -1.14
CA ASP A 159 -8.52 -4.82 -2.10
C ASP A 159 -8.89 -6.29 -2.26
N LEU A 160 -9.16 -7.00 -1.17
CA LEU A 160 -9.57 -8.41 -1.19
C LEU A 160 -10.91 -8.60 -1.88
N GLU A 161 -11.87 -7.68 -1.71
CA GLU A 161 -13.13 -7.69 -2.47
C GLU A 161 -12.85 -7.64 -3.97
N ILE A 162 -12.02 -6.70 -4.42
CA ILE A 162 -11.63 -6.59 -5.84
C ILE A 162 -10.87 -7.84 -6.31
N VAL A 163 -9.92 -8.35 -5.51
CA VAL A 163 -9.16 -9.56 -5.85
C VAL A 163 -10.09 -10.77 -6.02
N ASN A 164 -11.12 -10.89 -5.20
CA ASN A 164 -12.14 -11.93 -5.35
C ASN A 164 -12.94 -11.76 -6.64
N GLU A 165 -13.36 -10.53 -6.99
CA GLU A 165 -14.01 -10.26 -8.28
C GLU A 165 -13.12 -10.70 -9.45
N TYR A 166 -11.82 -10.40 -9.39
CA TYR A 166 -10.85 -10.86 -10.39
C TYR A 166 -10.84 -12.41 -10.45
N LEU A 167 -10.64 -13.09 -9.32
CA LEU A 167 -10.53 -14.55 -9.29
C LEU A 167 -11.81 -15.24 -9.79
N GLU A 168 -12.99 -14.70 -9.51
CA GLU A 168 -14.28 -15.20 -10.00
C GLU A 168 -14.41 -15.10 -11.52
N CYS A 169 -13.89 -14.05 -12.14
CA CYS A 169 -13.85 -13.95 -13.61
C CYS A 169 -12.90 -14.98 -14.25
N PHE A 170 -11.88 -15.42 -13.52
CA PHE A 170 -10.77 -16.19 -14.04
C PHE A 170 -10.91 -17.70 -13.82
N ILE A 171 -11.50 -18.12 -12.70
CA ILE A 171 -11.50 -19.51 -12.24
C ILE A 171 -12.86 -19.88 -11.63
N ASP A 172 -13.57 -20.81 -12.26
CA ASP A 172 -14.88 -21.27 -11.77
C ASP A 172 -14.78 -22.08 -10.46
N SER A 173 -13.72 -22.86 -10.29
CA SER A 173 -13.55 -23.77 -9.14
C SER A 173 -12.99 -23.07 -7.90
N ASP A 174 -13.69 -23.19 -6.77
CA ASP A 174 -13.24 -22.64 -5.47
C ASP A 174 -11.85 -23.15 -5.06
N GLU A 175 -11.58 -24.45 -5.24
CA GLU A 175 -10.28 -25.06 -4.90
C GLU A 175 -9.14 -24.48 -5.78
N LEU A 176 -9.41 -24.27 -7.08
CA LEU A 176 -8.45 -23.64 -7.97
C LEU A 176 -8.24 -22.15 -7.62
N ARG A 177 -9.31 -21.44 -7.21
CA ARG A 177 -9.24 -20.05 -6.74
C ARG A 177 -8.37 -19.94 -5.50
N GLU A 178 -8.55 -20.80 -4.50
CA GLU A 178 -7.74 -20.79 -3.28
C GLU A 178 -6.25 -21.05 -3.57
N ARG A 179 -5.95 -22.00 -4.45
CA ARG A 179 -4.57 -22.28 -4.87
C ARG A 179 -3.94 -21.10 -5.60
N LYS A 180 -4.65 -20.49 -6.56
CA LYS A 180 -4.16 -19.33 -7.29
C LYS A 180 -4.02 -18.11 -6.38
N MET A 181 -4.94 -17.90 -5.45
CA MET A 181 -4.86 -16.83 -4.46
C MET A 181 -3.61 -16.97 -3.59
N THR A 182 -3.29 -18.18 -3.14
CA THR A 182 -2.07 -18.46 -2.37
C THR A 182 -0.81 -18.16 -3.19
N GLU A 183 -0.77 -18.58 -4.46
CA GLU A 183 0.35 -18.31 -5.36
C GLU A 183 0.59 -16.79 -5.54
N LEU A 184 -0.47 -16.04 -5.83
CA LEU A 184 -0.40 -14.60 -6.05
C LEU A 184 -0.07 -13.85 -4.75
N PHE A 185 -0.60 -14.30 -3.62
CA PHE A 185 -0.24 -13.81 -2.29
C PHE A 185 1.25 -13.97 -2.01
N LEU A 186 1.82 -15.15 -2.26
CA LEU A 186 3.25 -15.39 -2.04
C LEU A 186 4.11 -14.53 -2.97
N ALA A 187 3.68 -14.32 -4.22
CA ALA A 187 4.37 -13.42 -5.15
C ALA A 187 4.37 -11.97 -4.64
N ALA A 188 3.22 -11.46 -4.15
CA ALA A 188 3.12 -10.13 -3.56
C ALA A 188 3.93 -10.01 -2.25
N PHE A 189 3.90 -11.05 -1.40
CA PHE A 189 4.66 -11.10 -0.15
C PHE A 189 6.16 -11.01 -0.42
N ASN A 190 6.65 -11.78 -1.40
CA ASN A 190 8.05 -11.74 -1.82
C ASN A 190 8.40 -10.35 -2.38
N PHE A 191 7.55 -9.78 -3.23
CA PHE A 191 7.76 -8.43 -3.77
C PHE A 191 7.95 -7.39 -2.66
N VAL A 192 7.07 -7.35 -1.65
CA VAL A 192 7.17 -6.40 -0.53
C VAL A 192 8.35 -6.73 0.40
N SER A 193 8.76 -7.99 0.46
CA SER A 193 9.86 -8.44 1.32
C SER A 193 11.24 -8.15 0.75
N GLU A 194 11.37 -8.04 -0.57
CA GLU A 194 12.59 -7.66 -1.25
C GLU A 194 13.08 -6.29 -0.78
N ARG A 195 14.33 -6.24 -0.33
CA ARG A 195 14.90 -5.04 0.28
C ARG A 195 14.81 -3.79 -0.60
N PRO A 196 15.11 -3.85 -1.92
CA PRO A 196 14.99 -2.68 -2.79
C PRO A 196 13.56 -2.16 -2.90
N ASN A 197 12.60 -3.06 -3.05
CA ASN A 197 11.18 -2.71 -3.14
C ASN A 197 10.70 -2.11 -1.82
N TRP A 198 11.07 -2.70 -0.68
CA TRP A 198 10.72 -2.17 0.64
C TRP A 198 11.26 -0.75 0.85
N LEU A 199 12.51 -0.48 0.46
CA LEU A 199 13.08 0.86 0.58
C LEU A 199 12.37 1.87 -0.32
N ALA A 200 12.03 1.50 -1.56
CA ALA A 200 11.23 2.34 -2.43
C ALA A 200 9.84 2.64 -1.84
N ILE A 201 9.15 1.62 -1.31
CA ILE A 201 7.86 1.77 -0.61
C ILE A 201 8.00 2.75 0.56
N THR A 202 9.01 2.58 1.42
CA THR A 202 9.18 3.49 2.57
C THR A 202 9.54 4.92 2.15
N ALA A 203 10.35 5.09 1.10
CA ALA A 203 10.73 6.40 0.59
C ALA A 203 9.52 7.13 -0.02
N LEU A 204 8.66 6.41 -0.73
CA LEU A 204 7.41 6.95 -1.26
C LEU A 204 6.43 7.27 -0.13
N ALA A 205 6.32 6.42 0.89
CA ALA A 205 5.49 6.72 2.05
C ALA A 205 5.94 7.97 2.80
N ASP A 206 7.26 8.16 2.97
CA ASP A 206 7.84 9.39 3.53
C ASP A 206 7.49 10.61 2.67
N PHE A 207 7.54 10.45 1.35
CA PHE A 207 7.18 11.51 0.41
C PHE A 207 5.69 11.86 0.48
N ILE A 208 4.79 10.87 0.50
CA ILE A 208 3.34 11.06 0.69
C ILE A 208 3.05 11.86 1.96
N LEU A 209 3.72 11.51 3.08
CA LEU A 209 3.55 12.18 4.37
C LEU A 209 4.07 13.62 4.39
N ALA A 210 5.14 13.89 3.64
CA ALA A 210 5.76 15.21 3.57
C ALA A 210 5.12 16.12 2.52
N ASN A 211 4.34 15.56 1.59
CA ASN A 211 3.74 16.30 0.50
C ASN A 211 2.58 17.17 0.97
N GLU A 212 2.58 18.44 0.59
CA GLU A 212 1.52 19.39 0.91
C GLU A 212 0.45 19.46 -0.20
N GLU A 213 0.71 18.84 -1.35
CA GLU A 213 -0.22 18.84 -2.48
C GLU A 213 -1.27 17.72 -2.34
N ASN A 214 -2.46 17.98 -2.89
CA ASN A 214 -3.58 17.03 -2.86
C ASN A 214 -3.45 15.91 -3.90
N ILE A 215 -2.51 16.01 -4.83
CA ILE A 215 -2.27 15.04 -5.89
C ILE A 215 -0.76 14.89 -6.02
N ILE A 216 -0.28 13.65 -6.09
CA ILE A 216 1.08 13.33 -6.50
C ILE A 216 0.97 12.64 -7.86
N GLU A 217 1.59 13.24 -8.86
CA GLU A 217 1.52 12.78 -10.25
C GLU A 217 2.40 11.54 -10.48
N CYS A 218 2.06 10.74 -11.50
CA CYS A 218 2.77 9.50 -11.85
C CYS A 218 4.29 9.68 -11.93
N ASN A 219 4.74 10.77 -12.56
CA ASN A 219 6.15 11.04 -12.78
C ASN A 219 6.91 11.29 -11.47
N GLU A 220 6.28 12.00 -10.52
CA GLU A 220 6.87 12.28 -9.21
C GLU A 220 7.00 11.00 -8.39
N ILE A 221 5.98 10.13 -8.46
CA ILE A 221 6.00 8.81 -7.82
C ILE A 221 7.16 7.99 -8.36
N ILE A 222 7.31 7.93 -9.69
CA ILE A 222 8.39 7.21 -10.37
C ILE A 222 9.76 7.74 -9.94
N ASP A 223 9.94 9.06 -9.92
CA ASP A 223 11.21 9.69 -9.54
C ASP A 223 11.61 9.34 -8.09
N VAL A 224 10.66 9.32 -7.16
CA VAL A 224 10.90 8.93 -5.76
C VAL A 224 11.27 7.46 -5.66
N ILE A 225 10.53 6.58 -6.35
CA ILE A 225 10.79 5.14 -6.35
C ILE A 225 12.19 4.84 -6.94
N ASP A 226 12.51 5.38 -8.12
CA ASP A 226 13.81 5.19 -8.77
C ASP A 226 14.97 5.73 -7.92
N SER A 227 14.74 6.84 -7.21
CA SER A 227 15.73 7.40 -6.28
C SER A 227 15.94 6.51 -5.06
N GLY A 228 14.86 5.91 -4.52
CA GLY A 228 14.92 4.93 -3.44
C GLY A 228 15.76 3.71 -3.81
N VAL A 229 15.58 3.18 -5.03
CA VAL A 229 16.36 2.05 -5.57
C VAL A 229 17.83 2.44 -5.79
N ARG A 230 18.10 3.62 -6.40
CA ARG A 230 19.47 4.07 -6.73
C ARG A 230 20.35 4.32 -5.50
N ARG A 231 19.80 4.83 -4.39
CA ARG A 231 20.53 5.01 -3.12
C ARG A 231 21.20 3.70 -2.63
N MET A 232 20.70 2.54 -3.05
CA MET A 232 21.31 1.24 -2.75
C MET A 232 22.53 0.90 -3.60
N ALA A 233 22.46 1.14 -4.92
CA ALA A 233 23.56 0.83 -5.83
C ALA A 233 24.85 1.55 -5.40
N THR A 234 24.72 2.80 -4.94
CA THR A 234 25.84 3.59 -4.41
C THR A 234 26.30 3.12 -3.03
N SER A 235 25.39 2.71 -2.14
CA SER A 235 25.75 2.28 -0.77
C SER A 235 26.41 0.90 -0.74
N GLN A 236 26.03 -0.02 -1.63
CA GLN A 236 26.68 -1.32 -1.79
C GLN A 236 28.04 -1.20 -2.49
N SER A 237 28.18 -0.26 -3.43
CA SER A 237 29.46 0.02 -4.09
C SER A 237 30.51 0.61 -3.13
N ILE A 238 30.11 1.26 -2.04
CA ILE A 238 31.07 1.81 -1.06
C ILE A 238 31.49 0.75 -0.04
N ALA A 239 30.58 -0.16 0.32
CA ALA A 239 30.86 -1.24 1.27
C ALA A 239 31.74 -2.37 0.69
N SER A 240 31.89 -2.48 -0.63
CA SER A 240 32.72 -3.48 -1.31
C SER A 240 34.18 -3.05 -1.55
N PHE A 241 34.55 -1.82 -1.17
CA PHE A 241 35.92 -1.30 -1.22
C PHE A 241 36.51 -1.02 0.19
N GLY A 242 35.88 -1.55 1.25
CA GLY A 242 36.30 -1.39 2.64
C GLY A 242 36.96 -2.64 3.22
#